data_AF-A0A522TFE9-F1
#
_entry.id   AF-A0A522TFE9-F1
#
_cell.length_a   1.000
_cell.length_b   1.000
_cell.length_c   1.000
_cell.angle_alpha   90.00
_cell.angle_beta   90.00
_cell.angle_gamma   90.00
#
_symmetry.space_group_name_H-M   'P 1'
#
loop_
_entity.id
_entity.type
_entity.pdbx_description
1 polymer ?
#
loop_
_entity_poly.entity_id
_entity_poly.type
_entity_poly.pdbx_seq_one_letter_code
_entity_poly.pdbx_strand_id
1 'polypeptide(L)'
;MLQLSLQAARFYLRLAPKPEPAAWEEAVNSLPPRSTVVRLATLEGLRFYALDPASYTIAAWQWLSEQTAGASAWVVGLRSMGSVLAPVVAAALADRGCSIRLLTLRPVGAPEQRQIRLEPVMQQQFARWPGTFLIVDEGPGLSGSSFGGTVAALRRLGIPQARIVLLPSWSPTPEALGNAYAAQHWERWRAYPAPALPAPGPDAVDLSGGLWRQRMGIHRSVPVWPTHERRKLLCGRGRILVKFGGLGRYGCATQVRAQELARAGWGPELAGGDLDPCWVSYRRMRAAAVTQPGMAWCRFAGRYLAWVASTYRIGVSAAPSVELQEMLTANLGKPVDAPEGPVVALDGRMLACEWGETAQGFVKFDGTDHGDDPFFPGPADIAWDLAAVDVEFGPTRGRAVIETYRRVSGETLRALVPRLRWHRLAYLAFRMAYCRLAATQTPAPDSARFARLAEGYTRLTFCPGRSRWSLGSPRVIDSDRSSGKPLPADRTG
;
A
#
# COMPACT_ATOMS: atom_id res chain seq x y z
N MET A 1 20.05 -21.87 -7.21
CA MET A 1 19.13 -20.73 -6.99
C MET A 1 19.17 -19.67 -8.08
N LEU A 2 20.29 -18.98 -8.36
CA LEU A 2 20.30 -17.92 -9.40
C LEU A 2 20.03 -18.43 -10.82
N GLN A 3 20.43 -19.66 -11.14
CA GLN A 3 20.07 -20.33 -12.41
C GLN A 3 18.55 -20.58 -12.52
N LEU A 4 17.90 -21.01 -11.43
CA LEU A 4 16.44 -21.16 -11.38
C LEU A 4 15.74 -19.81 -11.60
N SER A 5 16.22 -18.74 -10.96
CA SER A 5 15.68 -17.39 -11.17
C SER A 5 15.83 -16.93 -12.62
N LEU A 6 16.95 -17.24 -13.26
CA LEU A 6 17.18 -16.94 -14.68
C LEU A 6 16.26 -17.75 -15.59
N GLN A 7 16.06 -19.04 -15.32
CA GLN A 7 15.11 -19.88 -16.05
C GLN A 7 13.66 -19.38 -15.89
N ALA A 8 13.26 -19.03 -14.67
CA ALA A 8 11.96 -18.44 -14.39
C ALA A 8 11.75 -17.13 -15.16
N ALA A 9 12.78 -16.27 -15.21
CA ALA A 9 12.74 -15.03 -15.99
C ALA A 9 12.61 -15.30 -17.50
N ARG A 10 13.33 -16.28 -18.04
CA ARG A 10 13.21 -16.68 -19.45
C ARG A 10 11.81 -17.21 -19.77
N PHE A 11 11.23 -18.02 -18.87
CA PHE A 11 9.84 -18.47 -18.99
C PHE A 11 8.85 -17.31 -18.97
N TYR A 12 8.99 -16.41 -17.98
CA TYR A 12 8.15 -15.22 -17.84
C TYR A 12 8.19 -14.33 -19.08
N LEU A 13 9.39 -14.11 -19.64
CA LEU A 13 9.60 -13.35 -20.87
C LEU A 13 9.29 -14.13 -22.17
N ARG A 14 8.94 -15.41 -22.08
CA ARG A 14 8.67 -16.32 -23.22
C ARG A 14 9.85 -16.44 -24.20
N LEU A 15 11.09 -16.42 -23.69
CA LEU A 15 12.31 -16.51 -24.49
C LEU A 15 12.65 -17.95 -24.89
N ALA A 16 13.32 -18.13 -26.03
CA ALA A 16 13.74 -19.43 -26.55
C ALA A 16 15.20 -19.77 -26.15
N PRO A 17 15.54 -21.05 -25.87
CA PRO A 17 14.63 -22.18 -25.74
C PRO A 17 13.75 -22.05 -24.50
N LYS A 18 12.50 -22.51 -24.63
CA LYS A 18 11.59 -22.65 -23.49
C LYS A 18 12.22 -23.64 -22.51
N PRO A 19 12.13 -23.41 -21.19
CA PRO A 19 12.60 -24.40 -20.24
C PRO A 19 11.81 -25.70 -20.44
N GLU A 20 12.53 -26.81 -20.59
CA GLU A 20 11.96 -28.15 -20.60
C GLU A 20 11.22 -28.38 -19.27
N PRO A 21 9.99 -28.91 -19.26
CA PRO A 21 9.23 -29.17 -18.03
C PRO A 21 10.03 -29.97 -16.99
N ALA A 22 10.81 -30.95 -17.43
CA ALA A 22 11.69 -31.75 -16.58
C ALA A 22 12.78 -30.91 -15.88
N ALA A 23 13.37 -29.93 -16.58
CA ALA A 23 14.38 -29.04 -16.01
C ALA A 23 13.77 -28.10 -14.96
N TRP A 24 12.50 -27.72 -15.11
CA TRP A 24 11.78 -26.95 -14.10
C TRP A 24 11.50 -27.78 -12.84
N GLU A 25 11.00 -29.01 -13.01
CA GLU A 25 10.75 -29.92 -11.89
C GLU A 25 12.04 -30.24 -11.12
N GLU A 26 13.13 -30.54 -11.82
CA GLU A 26 14.45 -30.77 -11.21
C GLU A 26 14.96 -29.52 -10.46
N ALA A 27 14.78 -28.33 -11.04
CA ALA A 27 15.19 -27.09 -10.40
C ALA A 27 14.32 -26.71 -9.18
N VAL A 28 13.04 -27.09 -9.16
CA VAL A 28 12.16 -26.97 -7.98
C VAL A 28 12.52 -28.00 -6.92
N ASN A 29 12.81 -29.24 -7.31
CA ASN A 29 13.18 -30.33 -6.40
C ASN A 29 14.56 -30.13 -5.77
N SER A 30 15.45 -29.37 -6.42
CA SER A 30 16.76 -28.97 -5.89
C SER A 30 16.71 -27.69 -5.03
N LEU A 31 15.53 -27.12 -4.79
CA LEU A 31 15.39 -26.04 -3.81
C LEU A 31 15.82 -26.54 -2.43
N PRO A 32 16.54 -25.72 -1.67
CA PRO A 32 16.99 -26.13 -0.35
C PRO A 32 15.76 -26.35 0.57
N PRO A 33 15.90 -27.13 1.65
CA PRO A 33 14.79 -27.48 2.53
C PRO A 33 14.00 -26.23 2.95
N ARG A 34 12.68 -26.33 3.05
CA ARG A 34 11.83 -25.17 3.42
C ARG A 34 12.28 -24.47 4.71
N SER A 35 12.90 -25.21 5.64
CA SER A 35 13.50 -24.69 6.87
C SER A 35 14.67 -23.70 6.65
N THR A 36 15.31 -23.75 5.48
CA THR A 36 16.39 -22.84 5.07
C THR A 36 15.89 -21.66 4.23
N VAL A 37 14.59 -21.64 3.90
CA VAL A 37 13.98 -20.59 3.09
C VAL A 37 13.57 -19.42 3.99
N VAL A 38 14.13 -18.25 3.71
CA VAL A 38 13.71 -17.02 4.37
C VAL A 38 12.47 -16.47 3.66
N ARG A 39 11.41 -16.18 4.42
CA ARG A 39 10.22 -15.51 3.88
C ARG A 39 10.62 -14.12 3.39
N LEU A 40 10.43 -13.86 2.10
CA LEU A 40 10.61 -12.52 1.54
C LEU A 40 9.51 -11.60 2.07
N ALA A 41 9.89 -10.36 2.39
CA ALA A 41 8.92 -9.29 2.60
C ALA A 41 8.07 -9.11 1.34
N THR A 42 6.87 -8.54 1.52
CA THR A 42 5.98 -8.20 0.41
C THR A 42 6.75 -7.42 -0.65
N LEU A 43 6.63 -7.85 -1.91
CA LEU A 43 7.25 -7.18 -3.04
C LEU A 43 6.37 -5.99 -3.44
N GLU A 44 6.62 -4.84 -2.82
CA GLU A 44 5.76 -3.66 -2.90
C GLU A 44 5.56 -3.15 -4.32
N GLY A 45 6.60 -3.02 -5.16
CA GLY A 45 6.43 -2.63 -6.56
C GLY A 45 5.47 -3.50 -7.36
N LEU A 46 5.47 -4.83 -7.14
CA LEU A 46 4.53 -5.73 -7.80
C LEU A 46 3.12 -5.57 -7.25
N ARG A 47 2.96 -5.24 -5.97
CA ARG A 47 1.67 -5.19 -5.29
C ARG A 47 1.00 -3.82 -5.41
N PHE A 48 1.77 -2.75 -5.35
CA PHE A 48 1.31 -1.42 -4.97
C PHE A 48 1.65 -0.33 -5.98
N TYR A 49 2.78 -0.43 -6.67
CA TYR A 49 3.33 0.69 -7.46
C TYR A 49 3.23 0.50 -8.98
N ALA A 50 2.50 -0.51 -9.44
CA ALA A 50 2.36 -0.83 -10.86
C ALA A 50 3.73 -0.98 -11.57
N LEU A 51 4.71 -1.55 -10.84
CA LEU A 51 6.00 -1.90 -11.42
C LEU A 51 5.83 -3.19 -12.23
N ASP A 52 6.19 -3.12 -13.50
CA ASP A 52 6.20 -4.26 -14.40
C ASP A 52 7.62 -4.80 -14.55
N PRO A 53 7.90 -6.05 -14.12
CA PRO A 53 9.20 -6.67 -14.35
C PRO A 53 9.55 -6.74 -15.84
N ALA A 54 8.60 -6.98 -16.74
CA ALA A 54 8.88 -7.08 -18.18
C ALA A 54 9.37 -5.76 -18.77
N SER A 55 8.94 -4.62 -18.23
CA SER A 55 9.39 -3.30 -18.66
C SER A 55 10.89 -3.06 -18.43
N TYR A 56 11.55 -3.80 -17.53
CA TYR A 56 13.01 -3.74 -17.37
C TYR A 56 13.79 -4.28 -18.58
N THR A 57 13.15 -5.04 -19.46
CA THR A 57 13.76 -5.43 -20.75
C THR A 57 14.03 -4.23 -21.64
N ILE A 58 13.16 -3.20 -21.59
CA ILE A 58 13.31 -1.97 -22.38
C ILE A 58 14.55 -1.21 -21.90
N ALA A 59 14.70 -1.02 -20.58
CA ALA A 59 15.89 -0.39 -19.99
C ALA A 59 17.18 -1.16 -20.34
N ALA A 60 17.13 -2.49 -20.24
CA ALA A 60 18.28 -3.34 -20.57
C ALA A 60 18.68 -3.24 -22.05
N TRP A 61 17.70 -3.22 -22.95
CA TRP A 61 17.93 -3.12 -24.39
C TRP A 61 18.39 -1.73 -24.83
N GLN A 62 17.90 -0.66 -24.19
CA GLN A 62 18.41 0.69 -24.41
C GLN A 62 19.90 0.75 -24.08
N TRP A 63 20.30 0.28 -22.90
CA TRP A 63 21.71 0.18 -22.53
C TRP A 63 22.51 -0.63 -23.56
N LEU A 64 22.03 -1.82 -23.93
CA LEU A 64 22.72 -2.72 -24.84
C LEU A 64 22.90 -2.10 -26.24
N SER A 65 21.92 -1.33 -26.72
CA SER A 65 21.98 -0.68 -28.03
C SER A 65 23.11 0.35 -28.16
N GLU A 66 23.60 0.87 -27.03
CA GLU A 66 24.74 1.79 -26.96
C GLU A 66 26.08 1.08 -26.73
N GLN A 67 26.10 -0.26 -26.69
CA GLN A 67 27.33 -1.02 -26.47
C GLN A 67 27.91 -1.54 -27.78
N THR A 68 29.22 -1.79 -27.79
CA THR A 68 29.89 -2.48 -28.89
C THR A 68 29.53 -3.97 -28.91
N ALA A 69 29.73 -4.63 -30.07
CA ALA A 69 29.56 -6.07 -30.20
C ALA A 69 30.40 -6.83 -29.16
N GLY A 70 29.82 -7.85 -28.54
CA GLY A 70 30.46 -8.62 -27.47
C GLY A 70 30.37 -8.00 -26.08
N ALA A 71 29.42 -7.08 -25.84
CA ALA A 71 29.18 -6.49 -24.53
C ALA A 71 29.03 -7.54 -23.42
N SER A 72 29.59 -7.24 -22.24
CA SER A 72 29.48 -8.08 -21.05
C SER A 72 28.95 -7.29 -19.85
N ALA A 73 28.02 -7.90 -19.12
CA ALA A 73 27.32 -7.28 -18.00
C ALA A 73 27.37 -8.15 -16.74
N TRP A 74 27.75 -7.55 -15.62
CA TRP A 74 27.44 -8.10 -14.30
C TRP A 74 26.14 -7.46 -13.81
N VAL A 75 25.05 -8.22 -13.87
CA VAL A 75 23.72 -7.79 -13.42
C VAL A 75 23.62 -8.03 -11.92
N VAL A 76 23.43 -6.96 -11.17
CA VAL A 76 23.45 -6.94 -9.71
C VAL A 76 22.09 -6.45 -9.20
N GLY A 77 21.27 -7.37 -8.71
CA GLY A 77 19.98 -7.06 -8.12
C GLY A 77 20.12 -6.63 -6.66
N LEU A 78 19.59 -5.46 -6.28
CA LEU A 78 19.52 -5.08 -4.87
C LEU A 78 18.31 -5.73 -4.21
N ARG A 79 18.54 -6.52 -3.15
CA ARG A 79 17.45 -7.16 -2.40
C ARG A 79 16.68 -6.06 -1.66
N SER A 80 15.34 -5.99 -1.72
CA SER A 80 14.36 -7.04 -2.04
C SER A 80 14.04 -7.17 -3.54
N MET A 81 13.42 -6.16 -4.15
CA MET A 81 12.82 -6.25 -5.49
C MET A 81 13.81 -6.58 -6.60
N GLY A 82 15.05 -6.06 -6.53
CA GLY A 82 16.11 -6.41 -7.46
C GLY A 82 16.38 -7.91 -7.57
N SER A 83 15.96 -8.73 -6.60
CA SER A 83 16.03 -10.21 -6.70
C SER A 83 15.11 -10.80 -7.77
N VAL A 84 14.03 -10.10 -8.11
CA VAL A 84 13.08 -10.47 -9.17
C VAL A 84 13.45 -9.79 -10.48
N LEU A 85 13.90 -8.53 -10.42
CA LEU A 85 14.19 -7.71 -11.60
C LEU A 85 15.52 -8.06 -12.28
N ALA A 86 16.58 -8.32 -11.51
CA ALA A 86 17.89 -8.64 -12.09
C ALA A 86 17.88 -9.91 -12.96
N PRO A 87 17.20 -11.02 -12.59
CA PRO A 87 17.05 -12.16 -13.48
C PRO A 87 16.34 -11.82 -14.81
N VAL A 88 15.34 -10.93 -14.80
CA VAL A 88 14.63 -10.47 -16.01
C VAL A 88 15.58 -9.68 -16.92
N VAL A 89 16.34 -8.74 -16.35
CA VAL A 89 17.38 -8.00 -17.08
C VAL A 89 18.43 -8.96 -17.66
N ALA A 90 18.96 -9.87 -16.83
CA ALA A 90 19.99 -10.82 -17.27
C ALA A 90 19.50 -11.74 -18.39
N ALA A 91 18.26 -12.24 -18.30
CA ALA A 91 17.65 -13.07 -19.34
C ALA A 91 17.51 -12.30 -20.66
N ALA A 92 17.02 -11.07 -20.62
CA ALA A 92 16.81 -10.23 -21.80
C ALA A 92 18.12 -9.81 -22.50
N LEU A 93 19.20 -9.63 -21.73
CA LEU A 93 20.54 -9.36 -22.27
C LEU A 93 21.18 -10.61 -22.87
N ALA A 94 21.10 -11.74 -22.17
CA ALA A 94 21.63 -13.01 -22.65
C ALA A 94 20.98 -13.45 -23.97
N ASP A 95 19.67 -13.22 -24.11
CA ASP A 95 18.92 -13.50 -25.33
C ASP A 95 19.43 -12.72 -26.56
N ARG A 96 20.05 -11.56 -26.34
CA ARG A 96 20.69 -10.74 -27.39
C ARG A 96 22.21 -10.92 -27.47
N GLY A 97 22.73 -12.03 -26.95
CA GLY A 97 24.14 -12.39 -27.05
C GLY A 97 25.08 -11.64 -26.10
N CYS A 98 24.56 -10.92 -25.11
CA CYS A 98 25.41 -10.31 -24.07
C CYS A 98 25.94 -11.39 -23.12
N SER A 99 27.24 -11.34 -22.81
CA SER A 99 27.82 -12.21 -21.79
C SER A 99 27.43 -11.71 -20.40
N ILE A 100 26.67 -12.51 -19.66
CA ILE A 100 26.13 -12.10 -18.35
C ILE A 100 26.76 -12.82 -17.16
N ARG A 101 26.87 -12.10 -16.05
CA ARG A 101 26.92 -12.67 -14.69
C ARG A 101 25.76 -12.10 -13.89
N LEU A 102 25.18 -12.90 -13.01
CA LEU A 102 24.05 -12.50 -12.17
C LEU A 102 24.42 -12.67 -10.69
N LEU A 103 24.11 -11.66 -9.89
CA LEU A 103 24.21 -11.72 -8.43
C LEU A 103 23.10 -10.86 -7.81
N THR A 104 22.74 -11.16 -6.56
CA THR A 104 21.95 -10.24 -5.74
C THR A 104 22.71 -9.83 -4.48
N LEU A 105 22.62 -8.55 -4.12
CA LEU A 105 23.28 -7.97 -2.94
C LEU A 105 22.24 -7.38 -2.00
N ARG A 106 22.48 -7.45 -0.69
CA ARG A 106 21.63 -6.80 0.32
C ARG A 106 22.35 -5.57 0.87
N PRO A 107 21.87 -4.35 0.57
CA PRO A 107 22.30 -3.16 1.30
C PRO A 107 21.95 -3.27 2.79
N VAL A 108 22.93 -3.02 3.67
CA VAL A 108 22.80 -3.09 5.13
C VAL A 108 23.06 -1.72 5.76
N GLY A 109 22.68 -1.54 7.01
CA GLY A 109 22.79 -0.25 7.72
C GLY A 109 21.48 0.52 7.75
N ALA A 110 21.53 1.75 8.28
CA ALA A 110 20.36 2.61 8.42
C ALA A 110 19.74 2.95 7.06
N PRO A 111 18.41 3.20 6.97
CA PRO A 111 17.72 3.51 5.72
C PRO A 111 18.34 4.65 4.90
N GLU A 112 18.90 5.69 5.52
CA GLU A 112 19.62 6.76 4.81
C GLU A 112 21.10 6.51 4.54
N GLN A 113 21.68 5.45 5.12
CA GLN A 113 23.12 5.17 5.07
C GLN A 113 23.41 3.71 4.72
N ARG A 114 22.68 3.18 3.73
CA ARG A 114 22.88 1.80 3.27
C ARG A 114 24.27 1.62 2.67
N GLN A 115 24.88 0.48 2.95
CA GLN A 115 26.18 0.08 2.44
C GLN A 115 26.16 -1.39 2.01
N ILE A 116 27.06 -1.75 1.11
CA ILE A 116 27.26 -3.15 0.70
C ILE A 116 28.47 -3.72 1.43
N ARG A 117 28.32 -4.93 1.97
CA ARG A 117 29.43 -5.74 2.46
C ARG A 117 29.66 -6.89 1.49
N LEU A 118 30.88 -6.98 0.95
CA LEU A 118 31.31 -8.05 0.04
C LEU A 118 32.42 -8.83 0.71
N GLU A 119 32.37 -10.16 0.59
CA GLU A 119 33.48 -11.02 1.00
C GLU A 119 34.72 -10.79 0.13
N PRO A 120 35.94 -11.01 0.64
CA PRO A 120 37.18 -10.73 -0.10
C PRO A 120 37.26 -11.40 -1.48
N VAL A 121 36.78 -12.63 -1.60
CA VAL A 121 36.75 -13.36 -2.88
C VAL A 121 35.87 -12.64 -3.91
N MET A 122 34.69 -12.16 -3.48
CA MET A 122 33.78 -11.41 -4.36
C MET A 122 34.36 -10.05 -4.75
N GLN A 123 35.05 -9.37 -3.83
CA GLN A 123 35.74 -8.12 -4.14
C GLN A 123 36.79 -8.31 -5.24
N GLN A 124 37.59 -9.38 -5.16
CA GLN A 124 38.58 -9.71 -6.20
C GLN A 124 37.92 -10.01 -7.54
N GLN A 125 36.82 -10.78 -7.55
CA GLN A 125 36.09 -11.07 -8.78
C GLN A 125 35.52 -9.80 -9.42
N PHE A 126 34.97 -8.89 -8.61
CA PHE A 126 34.43 -7.62 -9.09
C PHE A 126 35.53 -6.72 -9.67
N ALA A 127 36.67 -6.61 -8.98
CA ALA A 127 37.80 -5.81 -9.45
C ALA A 127 38.38 -6.32 -10.79
N ARG A 128 38.38 -7.63 -11.00
CA ARG A 128 38.88 -8.28 -12.24
C ARG A 128 37.88 -8.30 -13.39
N TRP A 129 36.61 -7.98 -13.15
CA TRP A 129 35.59 -8.01 -14.20
C TRP A 129 35.85 -6.88 -15.22
N PRO A 130 35.98 -7.17 -16.52
CA PRO A 130 36.23 -6.16 -17.54
C PRO A 130 34.96 -5.42 -17.98
N GLY A 131 33.79 -6.06 -17.86
CA GLY A 131 32.52 -5.53 -18.34
C GLY A 131 31.87 -4.48 -17.44
N THR A 132 30.62 -4.16 -17.78
CA THR A 132 29.80 -3.16 -17.08
C THR A 132 29.04 -3.80 -15.92
N PHE A 133 28.84 -3.07 -14.83
CA PHE A 133 27.97 -3.43 -13.72
C PHE A 133 26.61 -2.76 -13.90
N LEU A 134 25.55 -3.56 -14.00
CA LEU A 134 24.17 -3.10 -14.09
C LEU A 134 23.50 -3.28 -12.73
N ILE A 135 23.24 -2.19 -12.02
CA ILE A 135 22.59 -2.22 -10.71
C ILE A 135 21.09 -2.09 -10.90
N VAL A 136 20.35 -3.12 -10.50
CA VAL A 136 18.92 -3.26 -10.78
C VAL A 136 18.13 -3.25 -9.47
N ASP A 137 17.18 -2.33 -9.35
CA ASP A 137 16.24 -2.28 -8.23
C ASP A 137 15.00 -1.47 -8.60
N GLU A 138 13.93 -1.63 -7.83
CA GLU A 138 12.73 -0.79 -7.94
C GLU A 138 13.03 0.69 -7.64
N GLY A 139 13.97 0.94 -6.74
CA GLY A 139 14.26 2.29 -6.27
C GLY A 139 14.68 3.28 -7.37
N PRO A 140 15.17 4.47 -6.98
CA PRO A 140 15.52 4.84 -5.61
C PRO A 140 14.29 5.04 -4.73
N GLY A 141 14.37 4.58 -3.48
CA GLY A 141 13.43 5.00 -2.43
C GLY A 141 13.78 6.41 -1.93
N LEU A 142 13.08 6.91 -0.90
CA LEU A 142 13.22 8.28 -0.37
C LEU A 142 14.67 8.74 -0.13
N SER A 143 15.56 7.86 0.32
CA SER A 143 16.96 8.22 0.57
C SER A 143 17.85 8.05 -0.65
N GLY A 144 17.51 7.19 -1.62
CA GLY A 144 18.44 6.75 -2.69
C GLY A 144 19.67 5.97 -2.19
N SER A 145 19.74 5.64 -0.89
CA SER A 145 20.96 5.13 -0.27
C SER A 145 21.34 3.72 -0.74
N SER A 146 20.40 2.88 -1.17
CA SER A 146 20.68 1.55 -1.71
C SER A 146 21.53 1.62 -2.98
N PHE A 147 21.14 2.49 -3.92
CA PHE A 147 21.93 2.76 -5.11
C PHE A 147 23.24 3.46 -4.75
N GLY A 148 23.19 4.54 -3.99
CA GLY A 148 24.38 5.32 -3.63
C GLY A 148 25.44 4.52 -2.89
N GLY A 149 25.03 3.72 -1.90
CA GLY A 149 25.91 2.82 -1.14
C GLY A 149 26.53 1.72 -2.01
N THR A 150 25.79 1.22 -3.00
CA THR A 150 26.30 0.23 -3.96
C THR A 150 27.32 0.85 -4.89
N VAL A 151 27.00 2.00 -5.49
CA VAL A 151 27.93 2.73 -6.37
C VAL A 151 29.20 3.10 -5.60
N ALA A 152 29.07 3.65 -4.39
CA ALA A 152 30.22 3.97 -3.54
C ALA A 152 31.10 2.74 -3.23
N ALA A 153 30.48 1.58 -2.95
CA ALA A 153 31.21 0.34 -2.72
C ALA A 153 32.00 -0.11 -3.97
N LEU A 154 31.38 -0.07 -5.16
CA LEU A 154 32.04 -0.44 -6.41
C LEU A 154 33.18 0.53 -6.77
N ARG A 155 32.99 1.84 -6.53
CA ARG A 155 34.04 2.85 -6.74
C ARG A 155 35.25 2.60 -5.83
N ARG A 156 35.05 2.20 -4.57
CA ARG A 156 36.14 1.82 -3.66
C ARG A 156 36.92 0.59 -4.11
N LEU A 157 36.31 -0.30 -4.88
CA LEU A 157 36.99 -1.44 -5.51
C LEU A 157 37.77 -1.05 -6.78
N GLY A 158 37.86 0.25 -7.11
CA GLY A 158 38.56 0.75 -8.28
C GLY A 158 37.75 0.65 -9.59
N ILE A 159 36.45 0.31 -9.52
CA ILE A 159 35.62 0.22 -10.73
C ILE A 159 35.35 1.64 -11.26
N PRO A 160 35.71 1.96 -12.52
CA PRO A 160 35.40 3.23 -13.17
C PRO A 160 33.90 3.53 -13.19
N GLN A 161 33.50 4.77 -12.92
CA GLN A 161 32.09 5.18 -12.96
C GLN A 161 31.44 4.90 -14.32
N ALA A 162 32.18 5.04 -15.42
CA ALA A 162 31.69 4.73 -16.76
C ALA A 162 31.23 3.27 -16.94
N ARG A 163 31.70 2.35 -16.07
CA ARG A 163 31.30 0.94 -16.05
C ARG A 163 30.22 0.62 -15.01
N ILE A 164 29.60 1.62 -14.38
CA ILE A 164 28.52 1.43 -13.42
C ILE A 164 27.27 2.11 -13.98
N VAL A 165 26.23 1.32 -14.23
CA VAL A 165 24.97 1.77 -14.83
C VAL A 165 23.81 1.35 -13.93
N LEU A 166 22.83 2.23 -13.76
CA LEU A 166 21.67 2.01 -12.91
C LEU A 166 20.44 1.68 -13.77
N LEU A 167 19.64 0.72 -13.34
CA LEU A 167 18.33 0.40 -13.90
C LEU A 167 17.29 0.57 -12.79
N PRO A 168 16.82 1.81 -12.53
CA PRO A 168 15.75 2.08 -11.57
C PRO A 168 14.35 1.95 -12.21
N SER A 169 13.27 2.05 -11.42
CA SER A 169 11.91 2.17 -11.98
C SER A 169 11.50 3.61 -12.33
N TRP A 170 12.28 4.59 -11.90
CA TRP A 170 12.06 6.01 -12.18
C TRP A 170 13.37 6.79 -11.94
N SER A 171 13.43 8.05 -12.40
CA SER A 171 14.57 8.94 -12.15
C SER A 171 14.19 10.08 -11.20
N PRO A 172 14.75 10.14 -9.98
CA PRO A 172 14.55 11.27 -9.06
C PRO A 172 15.28 12.53 -9.50
N THR A 173 14.83 13.65 -8.97
CA THR A 173 15.68 14.85 -8.88
C THR A 173 16.62 14.71 -7.67
N PRO A 174 17.82 15.28 -7.70
CA PRO A 174 18.76 15.25 -6.58
C PRO A 174 18.17 15.69 -5.22
N GLU A 175 17.30 16.70 -5.23
CA GLU A 175 16.68 17.28 -4.03
C GLU A 175 15.70 16.32 -3.36
N ALA A 176 15.18 15.34 -4.11
CA ALA A 176 14.29 14.31 -3.58
C ALA A 176 15.03 13.22 -2.79
N LEU A 177 16.37 13.19 -2.83
CA LEU A 177 17.19 12.15 -2.21
C LEU A 177 17.73 12.55 -0.84
N GLY A 178 17.36 11.79 0.19
CA GLY A 178 17.85 12.02 1.56
C GLY A 178 19.33 11.65 1.80
N ASN A 179 19.96 10.85 0.93
CA ASN A 179 21.39 10.52 1.04
C ASN A 179 22.25 11.53 0.27
N ALA A 180 23.12 12.25 0.98
CA ALA A 180 23.96 13.30 0.39
C ALA A 180 24.86 12.81 -0.77
N TYR A 181 25.43 11.60 -0.67
CA TYR A 181 26.26 11.05 -1.74
C TYR A 181 25.42 10.75 -2.99
N ALA A 182 24.24 10.13 -2.82
CA ALA A 182 23.32 9.88 -3.91
C ALA A 182 22.83 11.18 -4.55
N ALA A 183 22.37 12.15 -3.75
CA ALA A 183 21.94 13.46 -4.23
C ALA A 183 23.02 14.16 -5.07
N GLN A 184 24.27 14.20 -4.57
CA GLN A 184 25.37 14.88 -5.25
C GLN A 184 25.78 14.23 -6.59
N HIS A 185 25.57 12.92 -6.75
CA HIS A 185 26.12 12.17 -7.88
C HIS A 185 25.06 11.63 -8.85
N TRP A 186 23.77 11.69 -8.50
CA TRP A 186 22.70 11.03 -9.25
C TRP A 186 22.70 11.41 -10.74
N GLU A 187 22.75 12.71 -11.06
CA GLU A 187 22.74 13.22 -12.44
C GLU A 187 23.96 12.80 -13.26
N ARG A 188 25.06 12.43 -12.59
CA ARG A 188 26.30 11.98 -13.26
C ARG A 188 26.31 10.48 -13.52
N TRP A 189 25.37 9.73 -12.94
CA TRP A 189 25.27 8.30 -13.14
C TRP A 189 24.47 8.00 -14.41
N ARG A 190 24.98 7.07 -15.21
CA ARG A 190 24.22 6.54 -16.33
C ARG A 190 23.07 5.70 -15.78
N ALA A 191 21.84 6.09 -16.09
CA ALA A 191 20.65 5.40 -15.66
C ALA A 191 19.70 5.15 -16.83
N TYR A 192 19.09 3.97 -16.86
CA TYR A 192 18.04 3.59 -17.79
C TYR A 192 16.79 3.22 -16.99
N PRO A 193 15.90 4.18 -16.71
CA PRO A 193 14.67 3.91 -15.97
C PRO A 193 13.76 2.97 -16.76
N ALA A 194 13.28 1.91 -16.11
CA ALA A 194 12.25 1.06 -16.69
C ALA A 194 10.92 1.84 -16.75
N PRO A 195 10.17 1.78 -17.86
CA PRO A 195 8.85 2.41 -17.92
C PRO A 195 7.88 1.74 -16.94
N ALA A 196 6.87 2.50 -16.51
CA ALA A 196 5.77 1.95 -15.72
C ALA A 196 4.97 0.93 -16.53
N LEU A 197 4.21 0.06 -15.84
CA LEU A 197 3.28 -0.87 -16.48
C LEU A 197 2.45 -0.15 -17.57
N PRO A 198 2.26 -0.71 -18.77
CA PRO A 198 1.43 -0.06 -19.79
C PRO A 198 -0.01 0.12 -19.32
N ALA A 199 -0.68 1.16 -19.84
CA ALA A 199 -2.13 1.30 -19.62
C ALA A 199 -2.88 0.17 -20.35
N PRO A 200 -4.04 -0.28 -19.84
CA PRO A 200 -4.80 -1.38 -20.43
C PRO A 200 -5.50 -1.03 -21.76
N GLY A 201 -5.38 0.22 -22.23
CA GLY A 201 -5.94 0.65 -23.51
C GLY A 201 -5.38 1.99 -23.99
N PRO A 202 -5.42 2.25 -25.31
CA PRO A 202 -4.86 3.47 -25.91
C PRO A 202 -5.64 4.74 -25.59
N ASP A 203 -6.91 4.63 -25.15
CA ASP A 203 -7.75 5.77 -24.74
C ASP A 203 -7.70 6.06 -23.23
N ALA A 204 -6.78 5.41 -22.50
CA ALA A 204 -6.68 5.54 -21.06
C ALA A 204 -6.20 6.95 -20.66
N VAL A 205 -7.01 7.62 -19.86
CA VAL A 205 -6.67 8.91 -19.24
C VAL A 205 -6.19 8.69 -17.82
N ASP A 206 -5.00 9.18 -17.48
CA ASP A 206 -4.44 9.03 -16.14
C ASP A 206 -5.16 9.90 -15.10
N LEU A 207 -5.61 9.27 -14.02
CA LEU A 207 -6.25 9.89 -12.85
C LEU A 207 -5.42 9.73 -11.57
N SER A 208 -4.23 9.14 -11.66
CA SER A 208 -3.33 8.84 -10.54
C SER A 208 -2.78 10.10 -9.88
N GLY A 209 -2.11 9.95 -8.73
CA GLY A 209 -1.42 11.07 -8.07
C GLY A 209 -2.33 12.25 -7.68
N GLY A 210 -3.64 12.02 -7.57
CA GLY A 210 -4.62 13.06 -7.24
C GLY A 210 -5.21 13.81 -8.43
N LEU A 211 -4.88 13.44 -9.67
CA LEU A 211 -5.47 14.03 -10.89
C LEU A 211 -6.99 13.81 -10.95
N TRP A 212 -7.50 12.74 -10.33
CA TRP A 212 -8.93 12.51 -10.15
C TRP A 212 -9.67 13.69 -9.50
N ARG A 213 -9.03 14.46 -8.61
CA ARG A 213 -9.67 15.60 -7.93
C ARG A 213 -10.01 16.73 -8.89
N GLN A 214 -9.17 16.95 -9.90
CA GLN A 214 -9.42 17.95 -10.93
C GLN A 214 -10.66 17.55 -11.74
N ARG A 215 -10.73 16.27 -12.14
CA ARG A 215 -11.87 15.73 -12.90
C ARG A 215 -13.18 15.76 -12.12
N MET A 216 -13.12 15.60 -10.80
CA MET A 216 -14.26 15.64 -9.90
C MET A 216 -14.62 17.05 -9.41
N GLY A 217 -13.86 18.09 -9.80
CA GLY A 217 -14.11 19.47 -9.37
C GLY A 217 -13.79 19.73 -7.89
N ILE A 218 -13.02 18.86 -7.23
CA ILE A 218 -12.74 18.87 -5.79
C ILE A 218 -11.24 19.02 -5.47
N HIS A 219 -10.46 19.59 -6.39
CA HIS A 219 -9.02 19.84 -6.25
C HIS A 219 -8.62 20.66 -5.01
N ARG A 220 -9.59 21.27 -4.30
CA ARG A 220 -9.36 22.07 -3.09
C ARG A 220 -9.64 21.37 -1.77
N SER A 221 -10.35 20.26 -1.74
CA SER A 221 -10.93 19.72 -0.49
C SER A 221 -10.17 18.54 0.11
N VAL A 222 -9.58 17.67 -0.71
CA VAL A 222 -8.88 16.45 -0.23
C VAL A 222 -7.40 16.58 -0.54
N PRO A 223 -6.49 16.60 0.45
CA PRO A 223 -5.05 16.56 0.17
C PRO A 223 -4.64 15.18 -0.33
N VAL A 224 -3.69 15.14 -1.26
CA VAL A 224 -3.18 13.90 -1.84
C VAL A 224 -1.67 13.87 -1.67
N TRP A 225 -1.16 12.71 -1.24
CA TRP A 225 0.25 12.39 -1.29
C TRP A 225 0.48 11.49 -2.52
N PRO A 226 0.99 12.02 -3.64
CA PRO A 226 0.92 11.34 -4.93
C PRO A 226 1.60 9.97 -4.97
N THR A 227 2.74 9.80 -4.30
CA THR A 227 3.49 8.54 -4.26
C THR A 227 2.77 7.43 -3.48
N HIS A 228 1.75 7.77 -2.69
CA HIS A 228 0.94 6.81 -1.91
C HIS A 228 -0.38 6.45 -2.60
N GLU A 229 -0.66 7.01 -3.77
CA GLU A 229 -1.86 6.70 -4.54
C GLU A 229 -1.63 5.49 -5.46
N ARG A 230 -2.56 4.53 -5.44
CA ARG A 230 -2.65 3.51 -6.48
C ARG A 230 -2.88 4.16 -7.83
N ARG A 231 -2.27 3.60 -8.87
CA ARG A 231 -2.52 4.01 -10.25
C ARG A 231 -3.99 3.82 -10.63
N LYS A 232 -4.59 4.85 -11.20
CA LYS A 232 -6.00 4.92 -11.59
C LYS A 232 -6.10 5.50 -13.01
N LEU A 233 -6.83 4.82 -13.87
CA LEU A 233 -7.00 5.18 -15.27
C LEU A 233 -8.49 5.24 -15.60
N LEU A 234 -8.87 6.14 -16.48
CA LEU A 234 -10.21 6.24 -17.02
C LEU A 234 -10.20 5.76 -18.47
N CYS A 235 -10.92 4.69 -18.76
CA CYS A 235 -10.93 3.99 -20.05
C CYS A 235 -12.33 3.95 -20.65
N GLY A 236 -12.43 3.44 -21.88
CA GLY A 236 -13.70 3.14 -22.55
C GLY A 236 -14.52 4.41 -22.82
N ARG A 237 -13.84 5.48 -23.24
CA ARG A 237 -14.39 6.85 -23.41
C ARG A 237 -15.00 7.44 -22.14
N GLY A 238 -14.39 7.19 -20.99
CA GLY A 238 -14.82 7.80 -19.74
C GLY A 238 -15.89 7.02 -18.96
N ARG A 239 -16.10 5.75 -19.29
CA ARG A 239 -17.14 4.90 -18.71
C ARG A 239 -16.61 3.87 -17.72
N ILE A 240 -15.33 3.55 -17.77
CA ILE A 240 -14.71 2.52 -16.93
C ILE A 240 -13.57 3.16 -16.15
N LEU A 241 -13.62 3.04 -14.82
CA LEU A 241 -12.50 3.38 -13.96
C LEU A 241 -11.68 2.11 -13.70
N VAL A 242 -10.40 2.13 -14.04
CA VAL A 242 -9.49 1.01 -13.83
C VAL A 242 -8.50 1.38 -12.74
N LYS A 243 -8.37 0.54 -11.71
CA LYS A 243 -7.42 0.71 -10.61
C LYS A 243 -6.40 -0.43 -10.63
N PHE A 244 -5.13 -0.13 -10.44
CA PHE A 244 -4.12 -1.17 -10.25
C PHE A 244 -4.36 -1.91 -8.92
N GLY A 245 -4.47 -3.24 -8.99
CA GLY A 245 -4.72 -4.14 -7.85
C GLY A 245 -3.54 -5.04 -7.47
N GLY A 246 -2.41 -4.95 -8.18
CA GLY A 246 -1.21 -5.76 -7.97
C GLY A 246 -1.02 -6.86 -9.01
N LEU A 247 0.21 -7.28 -9.30
CA LEU A 247 0.50 -8.34 -10.27
C LEU A 247 0.19 -9.74 -9.73
N GLY A 248 -0.25 -10.63 -10.63
CA GLY A 248 -0.48 -12.05 -10.33
C GLY A 248 -1.45 -12.26 -9.17
N ARG A 249 -1.03 -13.03 -8.15
CA ARG A 249 -1.88 -13.37 -7.00
C ARG A 249 -2.45 -12.16 -6.25
N TYR A 250 -1.74 -11.02 -6.27
CA TYR A 250 -2.21 -9.82 -5.58
C TYR A 250 -3.42 -9.21 -6.29
N GLY A 251 -3.34 -9.07 -7.61
CA GLY A 251 -4.45 -8.60 -8.44
C GLY A 251 -5.66 -9.52 -8.36
N CYS A 252 -5.43 -10.84 -8.45
CA CYS A 252 -6.51 -11.83 -8.27
C CYS A 252 -7.22 -11.67 -6.92
N ALA A 253 -6.48 -11.52 -5.81
CA ALA A 253 -7.07 -11.33 -4.49
C ALA A 253 -7.87 -10.02 -4.40
N THR A 254 -7.33 -8.91 -4.92
CA THR A 254 -8.02 -7.61 -4.97
C THR A 254 -9.30 -7.70 -5.79
N GLN A 255 -9.27 -8.40 -6.93
CA GLN A 255 -10.43 -8.58 -7.81
C GLN A 255 -11.52 -9.44 -7.15
N VAL A 256 -11.15 -10.54 -6.47
CA VAL A 256 -12.08 -11.38 -5.71
C VAL A 256 -12.78 -10.55 -4.63
N ARG A 257 -12.01 -9.79 -3.83
CA ARG A 257 -12.58 -8.94 -2.79
C ARG A 257 -13.48 -7.84 -3.36
N ALA A 258 -13.10 -7.24 -4.50
CA ALA A 258 -13.95 -6.27 -5.18
C ALA A 258 -15.28 -6.89 -5.66
N GLN A 259 -15.26 -8.13 -6.17
CA GLN A 259 -16.46 -8.87 -6.56
C GLN A 259 -17.36 -9.16 -5.37
N GLU A 260 -16.80 -9.59 -4.24
CA GLU A 260 -17.55 -9.85 -3.00
C GLU A 260 -18.22 -8.58 -2.46
N LEU A 261 -17.48 -7.46 -2.42
CA LEU A 261 -18.01 -6.16 -2.01
C LEU A 261 -19.17 -5.71 -2.91
N ALA A 262 -19.03 -5.86 -4.22
CA ALA A 262 -20.07 -5.50 -5.18
C ALA A 262 -21.30 -6.41 -5.03
N ARG A 263 -21.12 -7.73 -4.93
CA ARG A 263 -22.21 -8.71 -4.77
C ARG A 263 -22.97 -8.51 -3.46
N ALA A 264 -22.29 -8.12 -2.40
CA ALA A 264 -22.90 -7.83 -1.10
C ALA A 264 -23.56 -6.43 -1.05
N GLY A 265 -23.48 -5.64 -2.12
CA GLY A 265 -24.09 -4.30 -2.20
C GLY A 265 -23.33 -3.21 -1.45
N TRP A 266 -22.07 -3.45 -1.08
CA TRP A 266 -21.24 -2.48 -0.37
C TRP A 266 -20.43 -1.61 -1.31
N GLY A 267 -19.85 -2.23 -2.34
CA GLY A 267 -18.89 -1.62 -3.24
C GLY A 267 -19.46 -1.29 -4.62
N PRO A 268 -18.68 -0.56 -5.44
CA PRO A 268 -19.06 -0.25 -6.81
C PRO A 268 -19.15 -1.50 -7.70
N GLU A 269 -20.04 -1.46 -8.70
CA GLU A 269 -20.18 -2.52 -9.70
C GLU A 269 -18.89 -2.62 -10.55
N LEU A 270 -18.44 -3.86 -10.77
CA LEU A 270 -17.31 -4.13 -11.65
C LEU A 270 -17.72 -4.06 -13.12
N ALA A 271 -16.86 -3.45 -13.94
CA ALA A 271 -16.93 -3.59 -15.38
C ALA A 271 -16.30 -4.95 -15.74
N GLY A 272 -17.12 -5.91 -16.18
CA GLY A 272 -16.60 -7.16 -16.74
C GLY A 272 -15.66 -6.91 -17.92
N GLY A 273 -14.85 -7.92 -18.27
CA GLY A 273 -13.94 -7.86 -19.40
C GLY A 273 -12.63 -8.63 -19.16
N ASP A 274 -11.93 -8.92 -20.25
CA ASP A 274 -10.67 -9.67 -20.26
C ASP A 274 -9.47 -8.74 -20.07
N LEU A 275 -9.41 -8.07 -18.92
CA LEU A 275 -8.20 -7.34 -18.52
C LEU A 275 -7.28 -8.27 -17.72
N ASP A 276 -5.99 -7.99 -17.79
CA ASP A 276 -5.01 -8.66 -16.93
C ASP A 276 -5.48 -8.54 -15.46
N PRO A 277 -5.46 -9.62 -14.67
CA PRO A 277 -5.90 -9.62 -13.27
C PRO A 277 -5.25 -8.55 -12.39
N CYS A 278 -4.15 -7.93 -12.83
CA CYS A 278 -3.58 -6.78 -12.14
C CYS A 278 -4.40 -5.50 -12.18
N TRP A 279 -5.44 -5.44 -13.00
CA TRP A 279 -6.34 -4.32 -13.14
C TRP A 279 -7.74 -4.66 -12.63
N VAL A 280 -8.25 -3.88 -11.68
CA VAL A 280 -9.63 -3.97 -11.23
C VAL A 280 -10.45 -2.88 -11.90
N SER A 281 -11.48 -3.28 -12.63
CA SER A 281 -12.28 -2.39 -13.47
C SER A 281 -13.65 -2.18 -12.90
N TYR A 282 -14.03 -0.92 -12.73
CA TYR A 282 -15.28 -0.47 -12.15
C TYR A 282 -16.11 0.26 -13.19
N ARG A 283 -17.41 0.01 -13.22
CA ARG A 283 -18.32 0.85 -13.99
C ARG A 283 -18.38 2.22 -13.33
N ARG A 284 -18.20 3.27 -14.13
CA ARG A 284 -18.35 4.63 -13.63
C ARG A 284 -19.78 4.84 -13.17
N MET A 285 -19.91 5.39 -11.97
CA MET A 285 -21.19 5.77 -11.38
C MET A 285 -21.18 7.24 -10.96
N ARG A 286 -22.38 7.81 -10.82
CA ARG A 286 -22.58 9.13 -10.23
C ARG A 286 -22.84 8.96 -8.74
N ALA A 287 -21.99 9.56 -7.92
CA ALA A 287 -22.14 9.60 -6.48
C ALA A 287 -21.83 11.00 -5.95
N ALA A 288 -22.59 11.44 -4.96
CA ALA A 288 -22.28 12.62 -4.15
C ALA A 288 -21.36 12.23 -2.99
N ALA A 289 -20.45 13.12 -2.60
CA ALA A 289 -19.58 12.91 -1.46
C ALA A 289 -20.36 12.95 -0.14
N VAL A 290 -20.12 11.98 0.74
CA VAL A 290 -20.79 11.93 2.05
C VAL A 290 -20.04 12.82 3.04
N THR A 291 -20.37 14.10 3.07
CA THR A 291 -19.69 15.09 3.94
C THR A 291 -20.40 15.29 5.29
N GLN A 292 -21.73 15.15 5.33
CA GLN A 292 -22.53 15.26 6.56
C GLN A 292 -23.56 14.14 6.62
N PRO A 293 -23.13 12.89 6.90
CA PRO A 293 -24.04 11.76 6.86
C PRO A 293 -25.13 11.84 7.94
N GLY A 294 -26.34 11.47 7.52
CA GLY A 294 -27.48 11.22 8.41
C GLY A 294 -27.50 9.80 8.98
N MET A 295 -28.58 9.46 9.67
CA MET A 295 -28.74 8.15 10.33
C MET A 295 -28.85 6.97 9.35
N ALA A 296 -29.33 7.19 8.13
CA ALA A 296 -29.38 6.15 7.10
C ALA A 296 -27.97 5.66 6.73
N TRP A 297 -27.04 6.60 6.54
CA TRP A 297 -25.63 6.26 6.32
C TRP A 297 -25.01 5.58 7.55
N CYS A 298 -25.31 6.04 8.77
CA CYS A 298 -24.80 5.40 9.98
C CYS A 298 -25.21 3.91 10.07
N ARG A 299 -26.45 3.60 9.66
CA ARG A 299 -26.92 2.22 9.57
C ARG A 299 -26.18 1.42 8.50
N PHE A 300 -25.98 2.02 7.33
CA PHE A 300 -25.22 1.41 6.24
C PHE A 300 -23.78 1.08 6.66
N ALA A 301 -23.04 2.07 7.17
CA ALA A 301 -21.66 1.92 7.60
C ALA A 301 -21.51 0.90 8.75
N GLY A 302 -22.43 0.88 9.72
CA GLY A 302 -22.40 -0.12 10.79
C GLY A 302 -22.63 -1.55 10.31
N ARG A 303 -23.56 -1.75 9.35
CA ARG A 303 -23.77 -3.06 8.72
C ARG A 303 -22.59 -3.48 7.85
N TYR A 304 -22.00 -2.53 7.12
CA TYR A 304 -20.80 -2.74 6.33
C TYR A 304 -19.64 -3.25 7.19
N LEU A 305 -19.33 -2.56 8.29
CA LEU A 305 -18.24 -2.96 9.18
C LEU A 305 -18.50 -4.29 9.90
N ALA A 306 -19.77 -4.60 10.21
CA ALA A 306 -20.12 -5.91 10.75
C ALA A 306 -19.89 -7.02 9.72
N TRP A 307 -20.21 -6.76 8.45
CA TRP A 307 -19.95 -7.67 7.35
C TRP A 307 -18.44 -7.84 7.09
N VAL A 308 -17.64 -6.77 7.15
CA VAL A 308 -16.17 -6.86 7.05
C VAL A 308 -15.61 -7.73 8.18
N ALA A 309 -16.03 -7.49 9.42
CA ALA A 309 -15.58 -8.27 10.58
C ALA A 309 -15.92 -9.75 10.49
N SER A 310 -17.09 -10.10 9.93
CA SER A 310 -17.50 -11.50 9.77
C SER A 310 -16.83 -12.19 8.58
N THR A 311 -16.78 -11.50 7.43
CA THR A 311 -16.36 -12.09 6.15
C THR A 311 -14.84 -12.22 6.06
N TYR A 312 -14.11 -11.23 6.61
CA TYR A 312 -12.66 -11.14 6.48
C TYR A 312 -11.92 -11.43 7.77
N ARG A 313 -12.48 -12.27 8.64
CA ARG A 313 -11.78 -12.78 9.81
C ARG A 313 -10.73 -13.80 9.35
N ILE A 314 -9.46 -13.53 9.64
CA ILE A 314 -8.34 -14.34 9.14
C ILE A 314 -7.58 -15.09 10.24
N GLY A 315 -7.95 -14.91 11.50
CA GLY A 315 -7.26 -15.54 12.62
C GLY A 315 -8.04 -15.60 13.92
N VAL A 316 -7.42 -16.25 14.89
CA VAL A 316 -7.82 -16.21 16.30
C VAL A 316 -7.63 -14.80 16.86
N SER A 317 -8.21 -14.54 18.02
CA SER A 317 -7.97 -13.28 18.70
C SER A 317 -6.50 -13.17 19.10
N ALA A 318 -5.91 -12.01 18.88
CA ALA A 318 -4.51 -11.72 19.19
C ALA A 318 -4.34 -10.25 19.56
N ALA A 319 -3.22 -9.93 20.19
CA ALA A 319 -2.80 -8.55 20.36
C ALA A 319 -2.47 -7.92 18.99
N PRO A 320 -2.62 -6.60 18.83
CA PRO A 320 -2.09 -5.84 17.70
C PRO A 320 -0.64 -6.18 17.38
N SER A 321 -0.24 -6.05 16.10
CA SER A 321 1.14 -6.32 15.69
C SER A 321 2.16 -5.51 16.48
N VAL A 322 3.37 -6.06 16.64
CA VAL A 322 4.46 -5.38 17.36
C VAL A 322 4.75 -4.03 16.70
N GLU A 323 4.74 -3.98 15.37
CA GLU A 323 4.98 -2.75 14.61
C GLU A 323 3.89 -1.69 14.89
N LEU A 324 2.63 -2.09 15.05
CA LEU A 324 1.56 -1.15 15.38
C LEU A 324 1.71 -0.59 16.80
N GLN A 325 2.14 -1.43 17.74
CA GLN A 325 2.42 -1.03 19.12
C GLN A 325 3.65 -0.11 19.21
N GLU A 326 4.70 -0.38 18.43
CA GLU A 326 5.89 0.46 18.30
C GLU A 326 5.54 1.82 17.68
N MET A 327 4.73 1.84 16.61
CA MET A 327 4.24 3.08 16.02
C MET A 327 3.48 3.93 17.04
N LEU A 328 2.59 3.31 17.81
CA LEU A 328 1.83 4.02 18.84
C LEU A 328 2.76 4.58 19.92
N THR A 329 3.70 3.77 20.39
CA THR A 329 4.67 4.15 21.42
C THR A 329 5.56 5.30 20.97
N ALA A 330 6.11 5.22 19.75
CA ALA A 330 6.95 6.27 19.18
C ALA A 330 6.19 7.59 19.02
N ASN A 331 4.93 7.54 18.59
CA ASN A 331 4.13 8.74 18.33
C ASN A 331 3.52 9.37 19.60
N LEU A 332 3.35 8.61 20.69
CA LEU A 332 2.87 9.12 21.98
C LEU A 332 3.98 9.37 23.00
N GLY A 333 5.18 8.85 22.77
CA GLY A 333 6.30 8.91 23.71
C GLY A 333 6.15 7.98 24.93
N LYS A 334 5.18 7.07 24.92
CA LYS A 334 4.97 6.08 25.99
C LYS A 334 4.21 4.84 25.48
N PRO A 335 4.47 3.66 26.06
CA PRO A 335 3.72 2.45 25.72
C PRO A 335 2.27 2.53 26.23
N VAL A 336 1.38 1.81 25.55
CA VAL A 336 -0.03 1.67 25.92
C VAL A 336 -0.44 0.20 25.77
N ASP A 337 -0.89 -0.43 26.86
CA ASP A 337 -1.26 -1.84 26.89
C ASP A 337 -2.29 -2.19 25.81
N ALA A 338 -1.91 -3.11 24.94
CA ALA A 338 -2.70 -3.47 23.77
C ALA A 338 -3.71 -4.57 24.11
N PRO A 339 -5.01 -4.38 23.80
CA PRO A 339 -6.03 -5.39 24.06
C PRO A 339 -6.01 -6.47 22.99
N GLU A 340 -6.26 -7.71 23.38
CA GLU A 340 -6.52 -8.79 22.41
C GLU A 340 -7.87 -8.59 21.71
N GLY A 341 -7.94 -8.97 20.44
CA GLY A 341 -9.15 -8.88 19.64
C GLY A 341 -9.09 -9.74 18.37
N PRO A 342 -10.23 -10.07 17.74
CA PRO A 342 -10.25 -10.80 16.47
C PRO A 342 -9.38 -10.16 15.39
N VAL A 343 -8.56 -10.96 14.70
CA VAL A 343 -7.75 -10.46 13.57
C VAL A 343 -8.58 -10.50 12.29
N VAL A 344 -8.79 -9.31 11.71
CA VAL A 344 -9.59 -9.09 10.50
C VAL A 344 -8.71 -8.45 9.42
N ALA A 345 -8.85 -8.87 8.17
CA ALA A 345 -8.33 -8.13 7.02
C ALA A 345 -9.24 -6.92 6.76
N LEU A 346 -8.96 -5.82 7.46
CA LEU A 346 -9.79 -4.61 7.55
C LEU A 346 -10.05 -3.94 6.20
N ASP A 347 -10.99 -3.00 6.17
CA ASP A 347 -11.04 -2.02 5.08
C ASP A 347 -9.86 -1.05 5.22
N GLY A 348 -9.66 -0.50 6.42
CA GLY A 348 -8.50 0.34 6.75
C GLY A 348 -8.65 1.83 6.38
N ARG A 349 -9.65 2.23 5.58
CA ARG A 349 -9.86 3.63 5.15
C ARG A 349 -11.27 4.13 5.34
N MET A 350 -11.45 4.94 6.38
CA MET A 350 -12.75 5.51 6.78
C MET A 350 -12.90 7.01 6.47
N LEU A 351 -12.05 7.59 5.61
CA LEU A 351 -12.15 9.01 5.25
C LEU A 351 -13.47 9.32 4.52
N ALA A 352 -13.98 10.55 4.67
CA ALA A 352 -15.24 10.96 4.03
C ALA A 352 -15.26 10.77 2.49
N CYS A 353 -14.11 10.96 1.82
CA CYS A 353 -13.99 10.76 0.37
C CYS A 353 -14.11 9.28 -0.06
N GLU A 354 -14.03 8.34 0.87
CA GLU A 354 -14.18 6.91 0.61
C GLU A 354 -15.65 6.48 0.59
N TRP A 355 -16.60 7.39 0.80
CA TRP A 355 -18.03 7.08 0.84
C TRP A 355 -18.80 7.93 -0.17
N GLY A 356 -19.74 7.29 -0.86
CA GLY A 356 -20.61 7.93 -1.82
C GLY A 356 -22.09 7.72 -1.52
N GLU A 357 -22.91 8.71 -1.88
CA GLU A 357 -24.37 8.59 -1.97
C GLU A 357 -24.79 8.58 -3.44
N THR A 358 -25.50 7.54 -3.83
CA THR A 358 -26.05 7.32 -5.17
C THR A 358 -27.58 7.43 -5.11
N ALA A 359 -28.24 7.40 -6.28
CA ALA A 359 -29.70 7.34 -6.32
C ALA A 359 -30.27 6.05 -5.69
N GLN A 360 -29.44 5.02 -5.52
CA GLN A 360 -29.82 3.70 -4.99
C GLN A 360 -29.42 3.50 -3.53
N GLY A 361 -28.76 4.47 -2.88
CA GLY A 361 -28.32 4.37 -1.50
C GLY A 361 -26.87 4.78 -1.32
N PHE A 362 -26.14 4.09 -0.45
CA PHE A 362 -24.74 4.40 -0.16
C PHE A 362 -23.80 3.37 -0.77
N VAL A 363 -22.57 3.79 -1.04
CA VAL A 363 -21.49 2.94 -1.55
C VAL A 363 -20.20 3.24 -0.77
N LYS A 364 -19.45 2.19 -0.44
CA LYS A 364 -18.07 2.28 0.05
C LYS A 364 -17.12 2.17 -1.12
N PHE A 365 -16.38 3.23 -1.37
CA PHE A 365 -15.24 3.21 -2.29
C PHE A 365 -14.02 2.64 -1.59
N ASP A 366 -13.15 2.05 -2.40
CA ASP A 366 -11.80 1.66 -2.00
C ASP A 366 -11.72 0.66 -0.82
N GLY A 367 -12.67 -0.28 -0.72
CA GLY A 367 -12.69 -1.27 0.38
C GLY A 367 -11.85 -2.54 0.17
N THR A 368 -10.96 -2.54 -0.83
CA THR A 368 -10.34 -3.77 -1.36
C THR A 368 -9.05 -4.21 -0.67
N ASP A 369 -8.14 -3.28 -0.34
CA ASP A 369 -6.73 -3.65 -0.07
C ASP A 369 -5.97 -2.69 0.86
N HIS A 370 -6.66 -1.84 1.64
CA HIS A 370 -5.98 -0.91 2.57
C HIS A 370 -5.82 -1.42 3.99
N GLY A 371 -6.52 -2.50 4.37
CA GLY A 371 -6.26 -3.19 5.62
C GLY A 371 -4.96 -4.02 5.61
N ASP A 372 -4.27 -4.10 4.47
CA ASP A 372 -3.02 -4.83 4.31
C ASP A 372 -2.03 -4.15 3.33
N ASP A 373 -2.09 -2.82 3.27
CA ASP A 373 -1.12 -1.98 2.59
C ASP A 373 0.20 -1.84 3.41
N PRO A 374 1.23 -1.12 2.94
CA PRO A 374 2.47 -0.90 3.71
C PRO A 374 2.28 -0.07 4.98
N PHE A 375 1.08 0.47 5.24
CA PHE A 375 0.78 1.33 6.36
C PHE A 375 0.03 0.58 7.46
N PHE A 376 -0.13 1.28 8.57
CA PHE A 376 -0.87 0.79 9.70
C PHE A 376 -2.37 0.81 9.42
N PRO A 377 -3.11 -0.19 9.91
CA PRO A 377 -2.69 -1.12 10.97
C PRO A 377 -2.17 -2.48 10.47
N GLY A 378 -2.26 -2.77 9.16
CA GLY A 378 -2.26 -4.15 8.68
C GLY A 378 -3.47 -4.94 9.23
N PRO A 379 -3.48 -6.28 9.13
CA PRO A 379 -4.55 -7.06 9.72
C PRO A 379 -4.64 -6.85 11.24
N ALA A 380 -5.80 -6.42 11.72
CA ALA A 380 -6.03 -6.01 13.10
C ALA A 380 -7.52 -6.14 13.46
N ASP A 381 -7.88 -5.67 14.66
CA ASP A 381 -9.27 -5.67 15.12
C ASP A 381 -10.13 -4.63 14.39
N ILE A 382 -11.39 -4.98 14.11
CA ILE A 382 -12.38 -4.07 13.49
C ILE A 382 -12.61 -2.77 14.29
N ALA A 383 -12.23 -2.76 15.58
CA ALA A 383 -12.16 -1.57 16.41
C ALA A 383 -11.31 -0.45 15.76
N TRP A 384 -10.34 -0.76 14.90
CA TRP A 384 -9.64 0.24 14.09
C TRP A 384 -10.60 1.02 13.18
N ASP A 385 -11.36 0.33 12.32
CA ASP A 385 -12.28 0.97 11.38
C ASP A 385 -13.42 1.68 12.12
N LEU A 386 -13.95 1.08 13.19
CA LEU A 386 -14.97 1.71 14.04
C LEU A 386 -14.47 2.99 14.72
N ALA A 387 -13.23 2.97 15.25
CA ALA A 387 -12.62 4.14 15.84
C ALA A 387 -12.29 5.22 14.81
N ALA A 388 -11.88 4.82 13.61
CA ALA A 388 -11.65 5.73 12.50
C ALA A 388 -12.95 6.45 12.12
N VAL A 389 -14.09 5.76 12.04
CA VAL A 389 -15.39 6.42 11.80
C VAL A 389 -15.74 7.44 12.90
N ASP A 390 -15.49 7.12 14.17
CA ASP A 390 -15.69 8.07 15.29
C ASP A 390 -14.86 9.34 15.15
N VAL A 391 -13.61 9.20 14.70
CA VAL A 391 -12.69 10.33 14.51
C VAL A 391 -13.08 11.16 13.28
N GLU A 392 -13.32 10.51 12.14
CA GLU A 392 -13.50 11.18 10.85
C GLU A 392 -14.91 11.81 10.68
N PHE A 393 -15.94 11.24 11.31
CA PHE A 393 -17.33 11.75 11.23
C PHE A 393 -17.85 12.33 12.55
N GLY A 394 -17.02 12.30 13.59
CA GLY A 394 -17.32 12.81 14.92
C GLY A 394 -18.15 11.86 15.79
N PRO A 395 -18.19 12.12 17.11
CA PRO A 395 -18.62 11.15 18.11
C PRO A 395 -20.10 10.76 18.00
N THR A 396 -20.97 11.67 17.54
CA THR A 396 -22.39 11.37 17.35
C THR A 396 -22.60 10.31 16.26
N ARG A 397 -21.90 10.44 15.13
CA ARG A 397 -22.02 9.49 14.01
C ARG A 397 -21.27 8.21 14.33
N GLY A 398 -20.07 8.32 14.92
CA GLY A 398 -19.31 7.19 15.44
C GLY A 398 -20.14 6.29 16.35
N ARG A 399 -20.82 6.87 17.35
CA ARG A 399 -21.71 6.12 18.25
C ARG A 399 -22.84 5.41 17.50
N ALA A 400 -23.49 6.08 16.55
CA ALA A 400 -24.59 5.49 15.78
C ALA A 400 -24.15 4.32 14.89
N VAL A 401 -22.94 4.42 14.31
CA VAL A 401 -22.31 3.35 13.54
C VAL A 401 -21.95 2.17 14.43
N ILE A 402 -21.26 2.44 15.55
CA ILE A 402 -20.88 1.41 16.54
C ILE A 402 -22.12 0.68 17.07
N GLU A 403 -23.20 1.40 17.39
CA GLU A 403 -24.43 0.78 17.87
C GLU A 403 -25.11 -0.09 16.80
N THR A 404 -25.03 0.30 15.53
CA THR A 404 -25.53 -0.56 14.45
C THR A 404 -24.64 -1.79 14.26
N TYR A 405 -23.32 -1.62 14.25
CA TYR A 405 -22.36 -2.73 14.21
C TYR A 405 -22.63 -3.75 15.32
N ARG A 406 -22.83 -3.29 16.57
CA ARG A 406 -23.10 -4.15 17.72
C ARG A 406 -24.38 -4.96 17.58
N ARG A 407 -25.46 -4.32 17.12
CA ARG A 407 -26.74 -5.00 16.91
C ARG A 407 -26.66 -6.09 15.85
N VAL A 408 -25.81 -5.91 14.83
CA VAL A 408 -25.62 -6.89 13.74
C VAL A 408 -24.63 -8.00 14.15
N SER A 409 -23.53 -7.64 14.80
CA SER A 409 -22.48 -8.58 15.22
C SER A 409 -22.80 -9.37 16.49
N GLY A 410 -23.74 -8.87 17.31
CA GLY A 410 -24.02 -9.41 18.65
C GLY A 410 -23.01 -8.97 19.72
N GLU A 411 -22.08 -8.07 19.39
CA GLU A 411 -20.97 -7.75 20.28
C GLU A 411 -21.35 -6.81 21.45
N THR A 412 -20.93 -7.17 22.67
CA THR A 412 -21.25 -6.40 23.87
C THR A 412 -20.34 -5.17 24.02
N LEU A 413 -20.83 -4.08 24.62
CA LEU A 413 -19.97 -2.93 24.95
C LEU A 413 -18.82 -3.32 25.86
N ARG A 414 -19.04 -4.25 26.79
CA ARG A 414 -18.01 -4.71 27.73
C ARG A 414 -16.80 -5.27 26.98
N ALA A 415 -17.02 -6.05 25.92
CA ALA A 415 -15.95 -6.62 25.09
C ALA A 415 -15.35 -5.62 24.09
N LEU A 416 -16.16 -4.68 23.59
CA LEU A 416 -15.75 -3.77 22.51
C LEU A 416 -15.06 -2.50 23.00
N VAL A 417 -15.48 -1.93 24.14
CA VAL A 417 -15.00 -0.64 24.63
C VAL A 417 -13.47 -0.61 24.88
N PRO A 418 -12.83 -1.61 25.50
CA PRO A 418 -11.37 -1.60 25.69
C PRO A 418 -10.63 -1.54 24.36
N ARG A 419 -11.05 -2.35 23.38
CA ARG A 419 -10.47 -2.39 22.03
C ARG A 419 -10.65 -1.07 21.30
N LEU A 420 -11.86 -0.50 21.32
CA LEU A 420 -12.13 0.81 20.71
C LEU A 420 -11.28 1.93 21.31
N ARG A 421 -11.10 1.96 22.64
CA ARG A 421 -10.26 2.99 23.29
C ARG A 421 -8.83 2.96 22.80
N TRP A 422 -8.24 1.77 22.77
CA TRP A 422 -6.88 1.58 22.31
C TRP A 422 -6.74 1.91 20.82
N HIS A 423 -7.61 1.36 19.98
CA HIS A 423 -7.55 1.57 18.52
C HIS A 423 -7.84 3.02 18.13
N ARG A 424 -8.65 3.75 18.90
CA ARG A 424 -8.85 5.19 18.68
C ARG A 424 -7.58 6.00 18.95
N LEU A 425 -6.84 5.67 20.01
CA LEU A 425 -5.54 6.29 20.27
C LEU A 425 -4.54 5.93 19.17
N ALA A 426 -4.49 4.65 18.76
CA ALA A 426 -3.64 4.18 17.67
C ALA A 426 -3.93 4.88 16.35
N TYR A 427 -5.21 5.00 15.97
CA TYR A 427 -5.65 5.69 14.76
C TYR A 427 -5.24 7.16 14.78
N LEU A 428 -5.49 7.88 15.88
CA LEU A 428 -5.13 9.29 16.00
C LEU A 428 -3.61 9.52 15.94
N ALA A 429 -2.84 8.70 16.64
CA ALA A 429 -1.38 8.76 16.63
C ALA A 429 -0.83 8.51 15.21
N PHE A 430 -1.34 7.47 14.54
CA PHE A 430 -1.02 7.17 13.15
C PHE A 430 -1.35 8.34 12.22
N ARG A 431 -2.59 8.84 12.25
CA ARG A 431 -3.04 9.94 11.36
C ARG A 431 -2.26 11.22 11.58
N MET A 432 -1.93 11.55 12.83
CA MET A 432 -1.04 12.66 13.14
C MET A 432 0.32 12.49 12.47
N ALA A 433 0.99 11.36 12.67
CA ALA A 433 2.33 11.11 12.13
C ALA A 433 2.32 11.02 10.59
N TYR A 434 1.35 10.31 10.03
CA TYR A 434 1.13 10.21 8.58
C TYR A 434 0.97 11.58 7.94
N CYS A 435 0.10 12.44 8.48
CA CYS A 435 -0.11 13.78 7.93
C CYS A 435 1.13 14.68 8.10
N ARG A 436 1.90 14.55 9.18
CA ARG A 436 3.18 15.28 9.33
C ARG A 436 4.18 14.87 8.25
N LEU A 437 4.35 13.56 8.05
CA LEU A 437 5.27 13.05 7.03
C LEU A 437 4.80 13.42 5.62
N ALA A 438 3.50 13.32 5.34
CA ALA A 438 2.90 13.75 4.07
C ALA A 438 3.17 15.23 3.79
N ALA A 439 3.11 16.08 4.82
CA ALA A 439 3.35 17.51 4.69
C ALA A 439 4.80 17.84 4.28
N THR A 440 5.77 17.03 4.68
CA THR A 440 7.19 17.24 4.30
C THR A 440 7.52 16.66 2.92
N GLN A 441 6.71 15.74 2.40
CA GLN A 441 6.99 15.02 1.15
C GLN A 441 6.08 15.40 -0.02
N THR A 442 5.10 16.27 0.22
CA THR A 442 4.15 16.71 -0.82
C THR A 442 4.41 18.18 -1.17
N PRO A 443 4.36 18.59 -2.44
CA PRO A 443 4.40 20.01 -2.80
C PRO A 443 3.20 20.81 -2.28
N ALA A 444 3.34 22.13 -2.23
CA ALA A 444 2.20 23.02 -2.02
C ALA A 444 1.18 22.89 -3.19
N PRO A 445 -0.13 23.04 -2.94
CA PRO A 445 -0.77 23.42 -1.67
C PRO A 445 -1.09 22.24 -0.73
N ASP A 446 -0.81 21.00 -1.12
CA ASP A 446 -1.22 19.82 -0.35
C ASP A 446 -0.37 19.64 0.92
N SER A 447 0.90 20.06 0.95
CA SER A 447 1.70 20.13 2.18
C SER A 447 1.00 20.91 3.30
N ALA A 448 0.53 22.13 2.99
CA ALA A 448 -0.16 22.99 3.96
C ALA A 448 -1.49 22.38 4.44
N ARG A 449 -2.17 21.62 3.59
CA ARG A 449 -3.41 20.91 3.96
C ARG A 449 -3.10 19.74 4.90
N PHE A 450 -2.07 18.95 4.60
CA PHE A 450 -1.62 17.88 5.48
C PHE A 450 -1.15 18.42 6.84
N ALA A 451 -0.45 19.56 6.86
CA ALA A 451 -0.07 20.23 8.10
C ALA A 451 -1.30 20.60 8.97
N ARG A 452 -2.35 21.18 8.36
CA ARG A 452 -3.61 21.48 9.06
C ARG A 452 -4.32 20.22 9.57
N LEU A 453 -4.32 19.12 8.80
CA LEU A 453 -4.86 17.84 9.26
C LEU A 453 -4.06 17.31 10.46
N ALA A 454 -2.73 17.36 10.40
CA ALA A 454 -1.86 16.94 11.49
C ALA A 454 -2.12 17.72 12.78
N GLU A 455 -2.33 19.04 12.71
CA GLU A 455 -2.75 19.86 13.85
C GLU A 455 -4.10 19.43 14.40
N GLY A 456 -5.08 19.15 13.51
CA GLY A 456 -6.38 18.62 13.87
C GLY A 456 -6.28 17.33 14.70
N TYR A 457 -5.54 16.34 14.19
CA TYR A 457 -5.31 15.08 14.90
C TYR A 457 -4.52 15.28 16.20
N THR A 458 -3.49 16.15 16.20
CA THR A 458 -2.71 16.48 17.41
C THR A 458 -3.62 16.99 18.53
N ARG A 459 -4.56 17.89 18.22
CA ARG A 459 -5.54 18.40 19.20
C ARG A 459 -6.42 17.28 19.75
N LEU A 460 -6.92 16.39 18.89
CA LEU A 460 -7.75 15.25 19.30
C LEU A 460 -6.98 14.23 20.15
N THR A 461 -5.67 14.09 19.94
CA THR A 461 -4.79 13.18 20.69
C THR A 461 -4.45 13.72 22.08
N PHE A 462 -3.99 14.97 22.18
CA PHE A 462 -3.37 15.51 23.41
C PHE A 462 -4.22 16.55 24.14
N CYS A 463 -5.18 17.17 23.47
CA CYS A 463 -6.05 18.21 24.04
C CYS A 463 -7.54 17.89 23.81
N PRO A 464 -8.06 16.75 24.30
CA PRO A 464 -9.42 16.29 23.99
C PRO A 464 -10.54 17.11 24.66
N GLY A 465 -10.33 18.39 24.99
CA GLY A 465 -11.18 19.23 25.85
C GLY A 465 -12.69 18.98 25.69
N ARG A 466 -13.41 18.75 26.81
CA ARG A 466 -14.84 18.35 26.96
C ARG A 466 -15.38 17.23 26.03
N SER A 467 -14.61 16.74 25.07
CA SER A 467 -14.93 15.60 24.19
C SER A 467 -14.54 14.29 24.86
N ARG A 468 -14.99 14.08 26.11
CA ARG A 468 -14.87 12.75 26.73
C ARG A 468 -15.65 11.77 25.85
N TRP A 469 -14.91 10.88 25.19
CA TRP A 469 -15.46 9.76 24.44
C TRP A 469 -16.31 8.92 25.41
N SER A 470 -17.62 9.09 25.33
CA SER A 470 -18.59 8.60 26.32
C SER A 470 -19.37 7.43 25.75
N LEU A 471 -18.71 6.31 25.49
CA LEU A 471 -19.42 5.03 25.27
C LEU A 471 -19.87 4.36 26.60
N GLY A 472 -20.01 5.13 27.70
CA GLY A 472 -20.11 4.56 29.05
C GLY A 472 -20.94 5.34 30.07
N SER A 473 -22.02 6.02 29.67
CA SER A 473 -23.06 6.37 30.65
C SER A 473 -24.44 6.21 30.01
N PRO A 474 -25.25 5.22 30.44
CA PRO A 474 -26.64 5.15 30.04
C PRO A 474 -27.35 6.33 30.71
N ARG A 475 -27.69 7.37 29.93
CA ARG A 475 -28.81 8.23 30.34
C ARG A 475 -30.06 7.41 30.05
N VAL A 476 -30.55 6.74 31.08
CA VAL A 476 -31.94 6.27 31.13
C VAL A 476 -32.79 7.52 30.91
N ILE A 477 -33.42 7.62 29.75
CA ILE A 477 -34.53 8.55 29.55
C ILE A 477 -35.71 7.82 30.17
N ASP A 478 -35.92 8.08 31.46
CA ASP A 478 -37.11 7.64 32.17
C ASP A 478 -38.24 8.59 31.74
N SER A 479 -38.87 8.29 30.61
CA SER A 479 -40.09 8.97 30.17
C SER A 479 -41.29 8.20 30.69
N ASP A 480 -41.51 8.25 32.00
CA ASP A 480 -42.81 7.90 32.55
C ASP A 480 -43.09 8.59 33.88
N ARG A 481 -43.47 9.88 33.84
CA ARG A 481 -44.31 10.49 34.87
C ARG A 481 -45.29 11.51 34.28
N SER A 482 -46.55 11.17 34.51
CA SER A 482 -47.71 12.02 34.78
C SER A 482 -48.39 12.77 33.62
N SER A 483 -49.40 12.12 33.04
CA SER A 483 -50.71 12.75 32.83
C SER A 483 -51.82 11.71 32.81
N GLY A 484 -52.28 11.29 33.99
CA GLY A 484 -53.48 10.47 34.17
C GLY A 484 -54.26 10.97 35.37
N LYS A 485 -55.23 11.86 35.13
CA LYS A 485 -56.25 12.24 36.12
C LYS A 485 -57.13 11.00 36.43
N PRO A 486 -57.43 10.67 37.69
CA PRO A 486 -58.50 9.74 37.99
C PRO A 486 -59.87 10.46 37.95
N LEU A 487 -60.84 9.81 37.31
CA LEU A 487 -62.27 10.13 37.40
C LEU A 487 -62.80 9.79 38.81
N PRO A 488 -63.79 10.53 39.35
CA PRO A 488 -64.37 10.24 40.65
C PRO A 488 -65.35 9.06 40.58
N ALA A 489 -65.29 8.18 41.57
CA ALA A 489 -66.26 7.12 41.78
C ALA A 489 -67.44 7.65 42.59
N ASP A 490 -68.63 7.61 41.98
CA ASP A 490 -69.92 7.69 42.65
C ASP A 490 -70.12 6.47 43.57
N ARG A 491 -70.55 6.72 44.80
CA ARG A 491 -71.32 5.77 45.61
C ARG A 491 -72.40 6.52 46.40
N THR A 492 -73.62 6.45 45.86
CA THR A 492 -74.87 6.40 46.62
C THR A 492 -75.51 5.05 46.32
N GLY A 493 -75.90 4.29 47.36
CA GLY A 493 -76.59 3.01 47.25
C GLY A 493 -75.90 1.91 48.03
#